data_AF-A0A1T3VRP4-F1
#
_entry.id   AF-A0A1T3VRP4-F1
#
_cell.length_a   1.000
_cell.length_b   1.000
_cell.length_c   1.000
_cell.angle_alpha   90.00
_cell.angle_beta   90.00
_cell.angle_gamma   90.00
#
_symmetry.space_group_name_H-M   'P 1'
#
loop_
_entity.id
_entity.type
_entity.pdbx_description
1 polymer ?
#
loop_
_entity_poly.entity_id
_entity_poly.type
_entity_poly.pdbx_seq_one_letter_code
_entity_poly.pdbx_strand_id
1 'polypeptide(L)'
;QGVWPLLVTIAMGDAGGFNSVAMWGLGGGPAWRRNDPTLNVGKLVANGTRIWVYCGTGRPGELGGGGDVAGQVLETITLDSNKNFARQYQNAGGTNGTFNFPPNGTHGWGYWGGQLNAMKGDIQATLGA
;
A
#
# COMPACT_ATOMS: atom_id res chain seq x y z
N GLN A 1 7.45 -15.27 -0.96
CA GLN A 1 7.13 -14.69 0.37
C GLN A 1 8.44 -14.44 1.08
N GLY A 2 8.62 -13.25 1.65
CA GLY A 2 9.87 -12.82 2.27
C GLY A 2 9.63 -12.39 3.72
N VAL A 3 10.35 -11.35 4.15
CA VAL A 3 10.34 -10.82 5.54
C VAL A 3 9.00 -10.24 6.02
N TRP A 4 7.98 -10.14 5.16
CA TRP A 4 6.72 -9.44 5.45
C TRP A 4 5.95 -9.94 6.68
N PRO A 5 5.74 -11.25 6.92
CA PRO A 5 5.03 -11.68 8.13
C PRO A 5 5.73 -11.24 9.43
N LEU A 6 7.07 -11.22 9.43
CA LEU A 6 7.85 -10.72 10.57
C LEU A 6 7.67 -9.20 10.74
N LEU A 7 7.80 -8.43 9.65
CA LEU A 7 7.65 -6.97 9.71
C LEU A 7 6.25 -6.54 10.19
N VAL A 8 5.20 -7.22 9.70
CA VAL A 8 3.82 -6.99 10.18
C VAL A 8 3.68 -7.35 11.66
N THR A 9 4.30 -8.43 12.11
CA THR A 9 4.28 -8.82 13.53
C THR A 9 4.93 -7.75 14.42
N ILE A 10 6.09 -7.23 14.02
CA ILE A 10 6.79 -6.16 14.74
C ILE A 10 5.93 -4.89 14.77
N ALA A 11 5.41 -4.46 13.62
CA ALA A 11 4.59 -3.25 13.52
C ALA A 11 3.30 -3.34 14.36
N MET A 12 2.62 -4.49 14.35
CA MET A 12 1.43 -4.71 15.17
C MET A 12 1.74 -4.72 16.68
N GLY A 13 2.88 -5.29 17.06
CA GLY A 13 3.35 -5.28 18.45
C GLY A 13 3.66 -3.87 18.95
N ASP A 14 4.34 -3.06 18.14
CA ASP A 14 4.63 -1.66 18.45
C ASP A 14 3.36 -0.79 18.50
N ALA A 15 2.42 -1.04 17.58
CA ALA A 15 1.15 -0.31 17.48
C ALA A 15 0.10 -0.76 18.52
N GLY A 16 0.46 -0.85 19.79
CA GLY A 16 -0.47 -1.17 20.89
C GLY A 16 -0.52 -2.65 21.30
N GLY A 17 0.51 -3.43 20.99
CA GLY A 17 0.66 -4.80 21.48
C GLY A 17 -0.22 -5.84 20.76
N PHE A 18 -0.65 -5.57 19.53
CA PHE A 18 -1.47 -6.51 18.76
C PHE A 18 -0.66 -7.72 18.28
N ASN A 19 -1.36 -8.83 18.04
CA ASN A 19 -0.78 -10.11 17.67
C ASN A 19 -1.20 -10.55 16.26
N SER A 20 -0.25 -10.60 15.33
CA SER A 20 -0.46 -11.04 13.93
C SER A 20 -0.86 -12.51 13.82
N VAL A 21 -0.39 -13.37 14.74
CA VAL A 21 -0.74 -14.80 14.79
C VAL A 21 -2.19 -14.98 15.23
N ALA A 22 -2.68 -14.15 16.17
CA ALA A 22 -4.09 -14.16 16.53
C ALA A 22 -5.00 -13.73 15.36
N MET A 23 -4.49 -12.88 14.46
CA MET A 23 -5.24 -12.38 13.31
C MET A 23 -5.23 -13.37 12.12
N TRP A 24 -4.06 -13.82 11.68
CA TRP A 24 -3.90 -14.62 10.44
C TRP A 24 -3.14 -15.95 10.63
N GLY A 25 -2.90 -16.35 11.88
CA GLY A 25 -2.07 -17.52 12.18
C GLY A 25 -0.60 -17.31 11.81
N LEU A 26 0.15 -18.42 11.78
CA LEU A 26 1.57 -18.39 11.46
C LEU A 26 1.82 -17.83 10.05
N GLY A 27 2.90 -17.06 9.93
CA GLY A 27 3.33 -16.42 8.69
C GLY A 27 3.41 -17.40 7.53
N GLY A 28 2.92 -16.98 6.35
CA GLY A 28 2.88 -17.80 5.13
C GLY A 28 1.68 -18.74 5.02
N GLY A 29 0.84 -18.83 6.07
CA GLY A 29 -0.39 -19.62 6.05
C GLY A 29 -1.45 -19.15 5.04
N PRO A 30 -2.55 -19.91 4.88
CA PRO A 30 -3.62 -19.58 3.93
C PRO A 30 -4.24 -18.20 4.12
N ALA A 31 -4.41 -17.74 5.37
CA ALA A 31 -4.97 -16.42 5.67
C ALA A 31 -4.03 -15.28 5.19
N TRP A 32 -2.72 -15.41 5.39
CA TRP A 32 -1.74 -14.46 4.86
C TRP A 32 -1.84 -14.35 3.33
N ARG A 33 -1.89 -15.49 2.61
CA ARG A 33 -2.03 -15.50 1.14
C ARG A 33 -3.37 -14.94 0.69
N ARG A 34 -4.45 -15.23 1.42
CA ARG A 34 -5.80 -14.70 1.14
C ARG A 34 -5.83 -13.17 1.21
N ASN A 35 -5.08 -12.58 2.14
CA ASN A 35 -5.10 -11.15 2.41
C ASN A 35 -3.91 -10.39 1.78
N ASP A 36 -3.04 -11.06 1.02
CA ASP A 36 -1.93 -10.44 0.28
C ASP A 36 -2.46 -9.86 -1.05
N PRO A 37 -2.47 -8.53 -1.26
CA PRO A 37 -3.00 -7.93 -2.49
C PRO A 37 -2.21 -8.34 -3.75
N THR A 38 -0.90 -8.54 -3.63
CA THR A 38 -0.03 -8.89 -4.76
C THR A 38 -0.36 -10.30 -5.27
N LEU A 39 -0.57 -11.25 -4.35
CA LEU A 39 -0.99 -12.61 -4.72
C LEU A 39 -2.42 -12.66 -5.28
N ASN A 40 -3.27 -11.70 -4.91
CA ASN A 40 -4.67 -11.65 -5.32
C ASN A 40 -4.93 -10.69 -6.50
N VAL A 41 -3.88 -10.18 -7.15
CA VAL A 41 -4.02 -9.15 -8.19
C VAL A 41 -4.89 -9.59 -9.36
N GLY A 42 -4.86 -10.88 -9.73
CA GLY A 42 -5.72 -11.44 -10.78
C GLY A 42 -7.21 -11.28 -10.49
N LYS A 43 -7.63 -11.22 -9.22
CA LYS A 43 -9.03 -10.95 -8.85
C LYS A 43 -9.42 -9.51 -9.14
N LEU A 44 -8.53 -8.54 -8.88
CA LEU A 44 -8.77 -7.13 -9.19
C LEU A 44 -8.93 -6.92 -10.70
N VAL A 45 -8.07 -7.56 -11.48
CA VAL A 45 -8.13 -7.51 -12.95
C VAL A 45 -9.41 -8.17 -13.46
N ALA A 46 -9.73 -9.39 -13.02
CA ALA A 46 -10.93 -10.11 -13.44
C ALA A 46 -12.23 -9.35 -13.10
N ASN A 47 -12.24 -8.62 -11.98
CA ASN A 47 -13.38 -7.82 -11.56
C ASN A 47 -13.43 -6.42 -12.20
N GLY A 48 -12.46 -6.06 -13.04
CA GLY A 48 -12.35 -4.72 -13.64
C GLY A 48 -12.24 -3.60 -12.60
N THR A 49 -11.76 -3.90 -11.39
CA THR A 49 -11.78 -2.95 -10.26
C THR A 49 -10.93 -1.71 -10.58
N ARG A 50 -11.53 -0.53 -10.42
CA ARG A 50 -10.79 0.75 -10.46
C ARG A 50 -9.91 0.85 -9.22
N ILE A 51 -8.60 1.00 -9.40
CA ILE A 51 -7.65 1.13 -8.27
C ILE A 51 -6.84 2.43 -8.34
N TRP A 52 -6.64 3.05 -7.19
CA TRP A 52 -5.73 4.17 -7.00
C TRP A 52 -4.69 3.78 -5.96
N VAL A 53 -3.43 3.63 -6.39
CA VAL A 53 -2.33 3.19 -5.54
C VAL A 53 -1.33 4.33 -5.41
N TYR A 54 -1.08 4.75 -4.17
CA TYR A 54 -0.11 5.81 -3.86
C TYR A 54 0.94 5.30 -2.87
N CYS A 55 2.20 5.63 -3.12
CA CYS A 55 3.27 5.46 -2.16
C CYS A 55 4.34 6.55 -2.36
N GLY A 56 4.68 7.28 -1.30
CA GLY A 56 5.83 8.19 -1.29
C GLY A 56 7.16 7.44 -1.22
N THR A 57 8.27 8.20 -1.21
CA THR A 57 9.65 7.66 -1.08
C THR A 57 10.20 7.72 0.34
N GLY A 58 9.45 8.30 1.26
CA GLY A 58 9.88 8.69 2.59
C GLY A 58 10.77 9.92 2.66
N ARG A 59 11.07 10.53 1.51
CA ARG A 59 11.74 11.83 1.45
C ARG A 59 10.71 12.93 1.78
N PRO A 60 10.91 13.70 2.87
CA PRO A 60 10.06 14.84 3.16
C PRO A 60 10.14 15.87 2.04
N GLY A 61 8.99 16.45 1.71
CA GLY A 61 8.86 17.65 0.88
C GLY A 61 8.16 18.75 1.68
N GLU A 62 7.57 19.71 0.98
CA GLU A 62 6.95 20.89 1.61
C GLU A 62 5.78 20.55 2.56
N LEU A 63 5.20 19.35 2.44
CA LEU A 63 4.11 18.86 3.30
C LEU A 63 4.59 18.19 4.60
N GLY A 64 5.90 18.15 4.86
CA GLY A 64 6.48 17.70 6.15
C GLY A 64 6.67 16.18 6.31
N GLY A 65 6.71 15.70 7.56
CA GLY A 65 6.87 14.28 7.91
C GLY A 65 8.31 13.79 8.12
N GLY A 66 9.27 14.69 8.34
CA GLY A 66 10.69 14.37 8.54
C GLY A 66 11.11 13.86 9.94
N GLY A 67 10.17 13.62 10.86
CA GLY A 67 10.48 13.36 12.27
C GLY A 67 10.28 11.93 12.77
N ASP A 68 9.63 11.07 11.99
CA ASP A 68 9.36 9.67 12.35
C ASP A 68 10.30 8.74 11.58
N VAL A 69 11.41 8.38 12.22
CA VAL A 69 12.42 7.46 11.65
C VAL A 69 11.82 6.08 11.38
N ALA A 70 10.83 5.64 12.16
CA ALA A 70 10.15 4.37 11.92
C ALA A 70 9.28 4.44 10.65
N GLY A 71 8.56 5.55 10.47
CA GLY A 71 7.84 5.86 9.22
C GLY A 71 8.75 5.82 7.98
N GLN A 72 9.92 6.47 8.06
CA GLN A 72 10.89 6.54 6.96
C GLN A 72 11.47 5.19 6.52
N VAL A 73 11.75 4.30 7.47
CA VAL A 73 12.19 2.93 7.16
C VAL A 73 11.05 2.11 6.55
N LEU A 74 9.83 2.26 7.07
CA LEU A 74 8.65 1.57 6.54
C LEU A 74 8.34 2.04 5.11
N GLU A 75 8.54 3.31 4.77
CA GLU A 75 8.26 3.88 3.44
C GLU A 75 9.17 3.31 2.34
N THR A 76 10.46 3.11 2.62
CA THR A 76 11.38 2.53 1.62
C THR A 76 11.01 1.08 1.31
N ILE A 77 10.71 0.28 2.34
CA ILE A 77 10.32 -1.13 2.18
C ILE A 77 8.94 -1.23 1.51
N THR A 78 8.01 -0.33 1.84
CA THR A 78 6.68 -0.31 1.24
C THR A 78 6.67 0.24 -0.19
N LEU A 79 7.58 1.14 -0.57
CA LEU A 79 7.68 1.62 -1.96
C LEU A 79 8.05 0.48 -2.92
N ASP A 80 9.04 -0.34 -2.57
CA ASP A 80 9.41 -1.49 -3.39
C ASP A 80 8.26 -2.49 -3.50
N SER A 81 7.52 -2.69 -2.40
CA SER A 81 6.32 -3.53 -2.40
C SER A 81 5.22 -2.98 -3.34
N ASN A 82 5.00 -1.66 -3.35
CA ASN A 82 4.01 -1.00 -4.18
C ASN A 82 4.39 -1.03 -5.66
N LYS A 83 5.67 -0.80 -5.99
CA LYS A 83 6.20 -0.97 -7.35
C LYS A 83 6.08 -2.42 -7.81
N ASN A 84 6.33 -3.38 -6.92
CA ASN A 84 6.14 -4.80 -7.23
C ASN A 84 4.67 -5.13 -7.49
N PHE A 85 3.76 -4.64 -6.66
CA PHE A 85 2.32 -4.78 -6.89
C PHE A 85 1.90 -4.19 -8.25
N ALA A 86 2.37 -2.99 -8.59
CA ALA A 86 2.08 -2.36 -9.88
C ALA A 86 2.55 -3.21 -11.07
N ARG A 87 3.78 -3.75 -11.01
CA ARG A 87 4.29 -4.67 -12.04
C ARG A 87 3.43 -5.93 -12.15
N GLN A 88 3.06 -6.53 -11.02
CA GLN A 88 2.23 -7.75 -11.02
C GLN A 88 0.81 -7.48 -11.52
N TYR A 89 0.26 -6.29 -11.25
CA TYR A 89 -1.02 -5.85 -11.81
C TYR A 89 -0.97 -5.74 -13.33
N GLN A 90 0.06 -5.08 -13.87
CA GLN A 90 0.27 -4.96 -15.31
C GLN A 90 0.52 -6.32 -15.97
N ASN A 91 1.36 -7.16 -15.38
CA ASN A 91 1.65 -8.52 -15.87
C ASN A 91 0.40 -9.41 -15.89
N ALA A 92 -0.55 -9.18 -14.98
CA ALA A 92 -1.83 -9.88 -14.94
C ALA A 92 -2.86 -9.32 -15.94
N GLY A 93 -2.50 -8.32 -16.76
CA GLY A 93 -3.39 -7.69 -17.74
C GLY A 93 -4.23 -6.53 -17.19
N GLY A 94 -3.87 -5.99 -16.03
CA GLY A 94 -4.58 -4.89 -15.40
C GLY A 94 -4.41 -3.57 -16.14
N THR A 95 -5.52 -2.93 -16.47
CA THR A 95 -5.56 -1.66 -17.24
C THR A 95 -6.36 -0.55 -16.56
N ASN A 96 -7.04 -0.85 -15.45
CA ASN A 96 -7.94 0.08 -14.74
C ASN A 96 -7.32 0.65 -13.45
N GLY A 97 -6.00 0.90 -13.43
CA GLY A 97 -5.29 1.38 -12.25
C GLY A 97 -4.54 2.68 -12.47
N THR A 98 -4.55 3.57 -11.47
CA THR A 98 -3.63 4.71 -11.35
C THR A 98 -2.58 4.40 -10.30
N PHE A 99 -1.31 4.59 -10.64
CA PHE A 99 -0.16 4.36 -9.74
C PHE A 99 0.65 5.64 -9.56
N ASN A 100 0.66 6.18 -8.35
CA ASN A 100 1.32 7.44 -8.00
C ASN A 100 2.53 7.17 -7.09
N PHE A 101 3.73 7.24 -7.67
CA PHE A 101 5.01 7.07 -6.96
C PHE A 101 5.89 8.32 -7.10
N PRO A 102 5.50 9.46 -6.50
CA PRO A 102 6.27 10.69 -6.60
C PRO A 102 7.66 10.57 -5.94
N PRO A 103 8.64 11.42 -6.33
CA PRO A 103 9.98 11.39 -5.77
C PRO A 103 10.07 11.86 -4.31
N ASN A 104 8.97 12.37 -3.75
CA ASN A 104 8.80 12.80 -2.37
C ASN A 104 7.51 12.20 -1.77
N GLY A 105 7.34 12.34 -0.46
CA GLY A 105 6.16 11.83 0.24
C GLY A 105 6.52 10.97 1.42
N THR A 106 5.92 11.25 2.57
CA THR A 106 6.09 10.52 3.83
C THR A 106 4.77 9.85 4.22
N HIS A 107 4.80 8.98 5.22
CA HIS A 107 3.66 8.33 5.86
C HIS A 107 2.95 9.32 6.79
N GLY A 108 2.47 10.41 6.19
CA GLY A 108 1.89 11.54 6.89
C GLY A 108 0.60 12.03 6.23
N TRP A 109 -0.30 12.53 7.07
CA TRP A 109 -1.64 12.98 6.67
C TRP A 109 -1.65 14.06 5.59
N GLY A 110 -0.64 14.95 5.55
CA GLY A 110 -0.55 15.97 4.51
C GLY A 110 -0.50 15.38 3.09
N TYR A 111 0.26 14.30 2.91
CA TYR A 111 0.35 13.61 1.63
C TYR A 111 -0.92 12.82 1.28
N TRP A 112 -1.48 12.09 2.25
CA TRP A 112 -2.72 11.34 2.03
C TRP A 112 -3.92 12.25 1.75
N GLY A 113 -4.02 13.39 2.44
CA GLY A 113 -5.04 14.41 2.17
C GLY A 113 -4.91 14.98 0.76
N GLY A 114 -3.68 15.23 0.29
CA GLY A 114 -3.41 15.62 -1.09
C GLY A 114 -3.89 14.58 -2.11
N GLN A 115 -3.64 13.29 -1.85
CA GLN A 115 -4.13 12.20 -2.71
C GLN A 115 -5.65 12.10 -2.72
N LEU A 116 -6.30 12.24 -1.55
CA LEU A 116 -7.76 12.23 -1.45
C LEU A 116 -8.39 13.34 -2.29
N ASN A 117 -7.84 14.55 -2.24
CA ASN A 117 -8.32 15.65 -3.07
C ASN A 117 -8.06 15.39 -4.57
N ALA A 118 -6.89 14.84 -4.91
CA ALA A 118 -6.53 14.54 -6.30
C ALA A 118 -7.43 13.47 -6.93
N MET A 119 -7.86 12.45 -6.18
CA MET A 119 -8.72 11.38 -6.69
C MET A 119 -10.21 11.75 -6.77
N LYS A 120 -10.62 12.95 -6.31
CA LYS A 120 -12.04 13.34 -6.26
C LYS A 120 -12.74 13.18 -7.61
N GLY A 121 -12.15 13.72 -8.68
CA GLY A 121 -12.72 13.63 -10.03
C GLY A 121 -12.72 12.20 -10.59
N ASP A 122 -11.70 11.39 -10.25
CA ASP A 122 -11.61 9.97 -10.65
C ASP A 122 -12.74 9.16 -10.01
N ILE A 123 -13.00 9.38 -8.72
CA ILE A 123 -14.11 8.74 -8.00
C ILE A 123 -15.45 9.13 -8.61
N GLN A 124 -15.69 10.42 -8.83
CA GLN A 124 -16.92 10.93 -9.45
C GLN A 124 -17.18 10.28 -10.82
N ALA A 125 -16.17 10.26 -11.70
CA ALA A 125 -16.29 9.65 -13.01
C ALA A 125 -16.49 8.13 -12.95
N THR A 126 -15.80 7.44 -12.04
CA THR A 126 -15.91 5.98 -11.88
C THR A 126 -17.27 5.56 -11.33
N LEU A 127 -17.86 6.36 -10.43
CA LEU A 127 -19.14 6.06 -9.79
C LEU A 127 -20.35 6.68 -10.50
N GLY A 128 -20.13 7.62 -11.44
CA GLY A 128 -21.18 8.32 -12.18
C GLY A 128 -21.93 9.35 -11.33
N ALA A 129 -21.23 10.10 -10.47
CA ALA A 129 -21.81 11.06 -9.51
C ALA A 129 -21.26 12.48 -9.65
#